data_AF-A0A6P8SXA7-F1
#
_entry.id   AF-A0A6P8SXA7-F1
#
_cell.length_a   1.000
_cell.length_b   1.000
_cell.length_c   1.000
_cell.angle_alpha   90.00
_cell.angle_beta   90.00
_cell.angle_gamma   90.00
#
_symmetry.space_group_name_H-M   'P 1'
#
loop_
_entity.id
_entity.type
_entity.pdbx_description
1 polymer ?
#
loop_
_entity_poly.entity_id
_entity_poly.type
_entity_poly.pdbx_seq_one_letter_code
_entity_poly.pdbx_strand_id
1 'polypeptide(L)'
;MCMMKHVKSTFQYQGLPTSLERITRLPEPEGVSSSSPSRTPSLSGGFIQEETPEEPPASVRFTEHFGGLHTVASAGFVAAKVNMLIKEFRIVLPVSVEEYQVGQLYAVAEASKNETGGGEGVEVIANKPYEKDGEKGQYTHKIYHLNSKAKVPDLIRKLAPKGSLGVHEKAWNAYPYCKTVLSNEYMKDNFSITIETWHKPDMGDQENVHGLEKSKWDEVQIVDIDIADKNSIHPKDYNPEHDPAIFNSVKTGRGPLGPEWKKELADNPDCPHMCAYKLVSVEFKWIGLQTAMERTIHKIEKRVFTHFHRQLFCWIDKWIDLSIDDIRRIEDETKAQLDEMRENDEVKGLGIDEN
;
A
#
# COMPACT_ATOMS: atom_id res chain seq x y z
N MET A 1 -20.25 -34.62 38.51
CA MET A 1 -21.32 -33.89 39.22
C MET A 1 -21.97 -32.97 38.21
N CYS A 2 -23.14 -33.42 37.70
CA CYS A 2 -24.15 -32.79 36.82
C CYS A 2 -23.70 -32.04 35.55
N MET A 3 -23.89 -32.59 34.33
CA MET A 3 -25.14 -32.64 33.49
C MET A 3 -25.27 -31.34 32.64
N MET A 4 -25.62 -31.29 31.35
CA MET A 4 -26.21 -32.18 30.33
C MET A 4 -25.96 -31.50 28.96
N LYS A 5 -25.44 -32.15 27.92
CA LYS A 5 -26.15 -32.77 26.77
C LYS A 5 -27.31 -31.96 26.12
N HIS A 6 -27.07 -31.63 24.84
CA HIS A 6 -27.94 -31.78 23.65
C HIS A 6 -29.20 -30.90 23.50
N VAL A 7 -29.19 -30.08 22.43
CA VAL A 7 -30.32 -29.96 21.49
C VAL A 7 -29.76 -29.96 20.05
N LYS A 8 -30.08 -31.01 19.29
CA LYS A 8 -30.14 -31.03 17.81
C LYS A 8 -31.61 -30.89 17.43
N SER A 9 -31.94 -30.07 16.44
CA SER A 9 -33.01 -30.30 15.44
C SER A 9 -33.20 -29.04 14.59
N THR A 10 -32.76 -29.05 13.32
CA THR A 10 -33.60 -29.23 12.11
C THR A 10 -34.38 -27.98 11.71
N PHE A 11 -34.00 -27.34 10.61
CA PHE A 11 -34.96 -26.76 9.67
C PHE A 11 -34.50 -27.03 8.24
N GLN A 12 -35.39 -27.70 7.52
CA GLN A 12 -35.30 -28.06 6.10
C GLN A 12 -35.70 -26.89 5.21
N TYR A 13 -35.07 -26.88 4.04
CA TYR A 13 -35.57 -26.46 2.73
C TYR A 13 -37.10 -26.29 2.61
N GLN A 14 -37.53 -25.05 2.33
CA GLN A 14 -38.67 -24.61 1.51
C GLN A 14 -38.38 -23.13 1.16
N GLY A 15 -38.50 -22.54 -0.03
CA GLY A 15 -38.90 -22.92 -1.38
C GLY A 15 -38.76 -21.65 -2.22
N LEU A 16 -38.22 -21.78 -3.44
CA LEU A 16 -38.15 -20.71 -4.45
C LEU A 16 -39.56 -20.30 -4.92
N PRO A 17 -39.80 -19.01 -5.23
CA PRO A 17 -40.78 -18.62 -6.22
C PRO A 17 -40.08 -18.31 -7.55
N THR A 18 -40.33 -19.17 -8.53
CA THR A 18 -40.26 -18.89 -9.96
C THR A 18 -41.24 -17.77 -10.34
N SER A 19 -40.75 -16.69 -10.93
CA SER A 19 -41.51 -15.88 -11.90
C SER A 19 -40.57 -15.04 -12.76
N LEU A 20 -40.07 -15.66 -13.83
CA LEU A 20 -39.65 -14.99 -15.06
C LEU A 20 -40.94 -14.72 -15.83
N GLU A 21 -41.33 -13.45 -16.00
CA GLU A 21 -41.91 -12.89 -17.22
C GLU A 21 -42.41 -11.46 -16.96
N ARG A 22 -42.17 -10.60 -17.97
CA ARG A 22 -42.90 -9.36 -18.28
C ARG A 22 -42.32 -8.05 -17.71
N ILE A 23 -41.22 -7.58 -18.32
CA ILE A 23 -41.04 -6.14 -18.58
C ILE A 23 -40.77 -5.98 -20.06
N THR A 24 -41.81 -5.58 -20.79
CA THR A 24 -41.70 -5.05 -22.15
C THR A 24 -42.20 -3.61 -22.12
N ARG A 25 -41.51 -2.77 -22.90
CA ARG A 25 -41.87 -1.41 -23.35
C ARG A 25 -41.50 -0.24 -22.42
N LEU A 26 -40.38 0.39 -22.79
CA LEU A 26 -40.09 1.80 -22.56
C LEU A 26 -41.12 2.68 -23.31
N PRO A 27 -41.58 3.80 -22.76
CA PRO A 27 -42.24 4.85 -23.54
C PRO A 27 -41.22 5.88 -24.04
N GLU A 28 -41.35 6.25 -25.31
CA GLU A 28 -40.70 7.42 -25.90
C GLU A 28 -41.23 8.72 -25.27
N PRO A 29 -40.39 9.76 -25.08
CA PRO A 29 -40.90 11.09 -24.81
C PRO A 29 -41.08 11.89 -26.10
N GLU A 30 -42.32 12.31 -26.32
CA GLU A 30 -42.74 13.29 -27.31
C GLU A 30 -41.98 14.61 -27.13
N GLY A 31 -41.53 15.19 -28.25
CA GLY A 31 -40.95 16.52 -28.28
C GLY A 31 -42.02 17.61 -28.33
N VAL A 32 -41.82 18.71 -27.59
CA VAL A 32 -42.38 20.03 -27.93
C VAL A 32 -41.40 21.15 -27.59
N SER A 33 -41.38 22.09 -28.53
CA SER A 33 -40.68 23.36 -28.75
C SER A 33 -40.36 24.32 -27.59
N SER A 34 -39.18 24.93 -27.73
CA SER A 34 -38.79 26.35 -27.57
C SER A 34 -39.53 27.27 -26.58
N SER A 35 -38.78 27.81 -25.62
CA SER A 35 -38.60 29.28 -25.45
C SER A 35 -37.61 29.58 -24.32
N SER A 36 -36.67 30.49 -24.59
CA SER A 36 -35.79 31.12 -23.59
C SER A 36 -36.54 32.25 -22.88
N PRO A 37 -36.17 32.62 -21.64
CA PRO A 37 -35.19 33.69 -21.51
C PRO A 37 -34.19 33.56 -20.35
N SER A 38 -33.06 34.24 -20.57
CA SER A 38 -31.97 34.63 -19.68
C SER A 38 -32.32 34.94 -18.22
N ARG A 39 -31.50 34.43 -17.29
CA ARG A 39 -30.94 35.16 -16.12
C ARG A 39 -29.82 34.35 -15.48
N THR A 40 -28.60 34.86 -15.56
CA THR A 40 -27.41 34.43 -14.80
C THR A 40 -27.50 34.83 -13.33
N PRO A 41 -26.92 34.03 -12.43
CA PRO A 41 -26.08 34.58 -11.39
C PRO A 41 -24.67 33.97 -11.44
N SER A 42 -23.69 34.85 -11.30
CA SER A 42 -22.26 34.59 -11.18
C SER A 42 -21.94 33.77 -9.92
N LEU A 43 -21.23 32.64 -10.10
CA LEU A 43 -20.42 32.04 -9.05
C LEU A 43 -18.97 32.03 -9.52
N SER A 44 -18.14 32.71 -8.74
CA SER A 44 -16.69 32.80 -8.87
C SER A 44 -16.09 31.40 -8.81
N GLY A 45 -15.60 30.90 -9.95
CA GLY A 45 -14.75 29.73 -10.01
C GLY A 45 -13.43 30.03 -9.31
N GLY A 46 -13.20 29.34 -8.19
CA GLY A 46 -11.85 29.17 -7.68
C GLY A 46 -11.03 28.41 -8.72
N PHE A 47 -9.94 29.00 -9.17
CA PHE A 47 -8.93 28.31 -9.95
C PHE A 47 -8.41 27.15 -9.12
N ILE A 48 -8.69 25.91 -9.54
CA ILE A 48 -7.90 24.75 -9.13
C ILE A 48 -6.55 24.93 -9.80
N GLN A 49 -5.52 25.28 -9.02
CA GLN A 49 -4.15 25.26 -9.51
C GLN A 49 -3.79 23.81 -9.80
N GLU A 50 -3.51 23.54 -11.07
CA GLU A 50 -2.92 22.27 -11.51
C GLU A 50 -1.51 22.19 -10.90
N GLU A 51 -1.33 21.35 -9.87
CA GLU A 51 -0.01 21.17 -9.25
C GLU A 51 0.96 20.58 -10.27
N THR A 52 1.97 21.37 -10.64
CA THR A 52 3.17 20.88 -11.32
C THR A 52 3.82 19.82 -10.43
N PRO A 53 4.20 18.65 -10.95
CA PRO A 53 4.81 17.60 -10.14
C PRO A 53 6.02 18.16 -9.38
N GLU A 54 6.02 18.05 -8.05
CA GLU A 54 7.23 18.28 -7.25
C GLU A 54 8.36 17.36 -7.73
N GLU A 55 9.56 17.92 -7.83
CA GLU A 55 10.73 17.21 -8.33
C GLU A 55 10.98 15.94 -7.49
N PRO A 56 11.17 14.77 -8.11
CA PRO A 56 11.68 13.63 -7.36
C PRO A 56 13.09 13.97 -6.85
N PRO A 57 13.44 13.53 -5.62
CA PRO A 57 14.79 13.68 -5.10
C PRO A 57 15.78 13.00 -6.04
N ALA A 58 16.96 13.61 -6.22
CA ALA A 58 17.98 13.16 -7.17
C ALA A 58 18.19 11.64 -7.09
N SER A 59 18.12 10.97 -8.24
CA SER A 59 18.56 9.59 -8.37
C SER A 59 20.06 9.54 -8.05
N VAL A 60 20.47 8.59 -7.20
CA VAL A 60 21.88 8.36 -6.90
C VAL A 60 22.53 7.78 -8.15
N ARG A 61 23.07 8.64 -9.01
CA ARG A 61 23.94 8.22 -10.11
C ARG A 61 25.37 8.07 -9.57
N PHE A 62 25.82 6.84 -9.44
CA PHE A 62 27.24 6.54 -9.28
C PHE A 62 27.96 6.87 -10.59
N THR A 63 28.73 7.95 -10.59
CA THR A 63 29.73 8.21 -11.64
C THR A 63 31.11 8.04 -11.00
N GLU A 64 31.84 7.01 -11.44
CA GLU A 64 33.26 6.89 -11.16
C GLU A 64 33.99 8.01 -11.89
N HIS A 65 34.62 8.94 -11.15
CA HIS A 65 35.68 9.80 -11.70
C HIS A 65 36.90 9.79 -10.76
N PHE A 66 38.02 9.34 -11.33
CA PHE A 66 39.36 9.42 -10.75
C PHE A 66 39.85 10.86 -10.65
N GLY A 67 40.53 11.18 -9.54
CA GLY A 67 41.68 12.08 -9.52
C GLY A 67 41.48 13.46 -8.87
N GLY A 68 42.26 13.72 -7.81
CA GLY A 68 42.59 15.09 -7.40
C GLY A 68 42.71 15.29 -5.89
N LEU A 69 43.91 15.08 -5.35
CA LEU A 69 44.28 15.43 -3.97
C LEU A 69 44.35 16.96 -3.81
N HIS A 70 43.53 17.54 -2.95
CA HIS A 70 43.83 18.83 -2.31
C HIS A 70 43.27 18.86 -0.88
N THR A 71 44.18 18.87 0.09
CA THR A 71 43.90 19.02 1.52
C THR A 71 43.49 20.46 1.81
N VAL A 72 42.30 20.67 2.37
CA VAL A 72 41.95 21.91 3.08
C VAL A 72 41.28 21.52 4.39
N ALA A 73 41.93 21.82 5.51
CA ALA A 73 41.39 21.63 6.84
C ALA A 73 40.25 22.64 7.08
N SER A 74 39.03 22.15 7.32
CA SER A 74 37.94 22.94 7.88
C SER A 74 37.49 22.33 9.21
N ALA A 75 37.42 23.17 10.24
CA ALA A 75 37.01 22.83 11.59
C ALA A 75 35.71 22.00 11.61
N GLY A 76 35.74 20.89 12.33
CA GLY A 76 34.65 19.92 12.40
C GLY A 76 33.40 20.51 13.02
N PHE A 77 32.40 20.77 12.18
CA PHE A 77 31.01 20.58 12.58
C PHE A 77 30.81 19.06 12.58
N VAL A 78 30.83 18.43 13.76
CA VAL A 78 30.31 17.07 13.88
C VAL A 78 28.80 17.21 13.68
N ALA A 79 28.35 17.10 12.43
CA ALA A 79 26.95 16.84 12.15
C ALA A 79 26.60 15.60 12.99
N ALA A 80 25.76 15.79 14.00
CA ALA A 80 25.28 14.68 14.80
C ALA A 80 24.73 13.65 13.82
N LYS A 81 25.34 12.46 13.80
CA LYS A 81 24.92 11.35 12.94
C LYS A 81 23.46 11.08 13.29
N VAL A 82 22.53 11.57 12.47
CA VAL A 82 21.10 11.32 12.65
C VAL A 82 20.96 9.81 12.44
N ASN A 83 20.76 9.09 13.54
CA ASN A 83 20.72 7.64 13.56
C ASN A 83 19.36 7.21 13.00
N MET A 84 19.23 7.23 11.68
CA MET A 84 18.03 6.83 10.96
C MET A 84 17.88 5.31 11.03
N LEU A 85 16.74 4.81 11.50
CA LEU A 85 16.49 3.37 11.55
C LEU A 85 16.09 2.86 10.16
N ILE A 86 16.94 2.03 9.57
CA ILE A 86 16.73 1.43 8.24
C ILE A 86 16.52 -0.08 8.39
N LYS A 87 15.50 -0.61 7.70
CA LYS A 87 15.26 -2.05 7.57
C LYS A 87 14.96 -2.43 6.14
N GLU A 88 15.41 -3.60 5.71
CA GLU A 88 15.00 -4.19 4.44
C GLU A 88 14.05 -5.35 4.72
N PHE A 89 12.80 -5.21 4.27
CA PHE A 89 11.82 -6.28 4.33
C PHE A 89 11.86 -7.09 3.04
N ARG A 90 12.10 -8.40 3.15
CA ARG A 90 12.14 -9.32 2.01
C ARG A 90 10.89 -10.17 2.00
N ILE A 91 10.15 -10.11 0.89
CA ILE A 91 8.89 -10.83 0.71
C ILE A 91 8.99 -11.70 -0.53
N VAL A 92 9.26 -12.99 -0.34
CA VAL A 92 9.19 -14.01 -1.39
C VAL A 92 7.73 -14.30 -1.71
N LEU A 93 7.40 -14.46 -2.99
CA LEU A 93 6.04 -14.72 -3.46
C LEU A 93 6.02 -15.76 -4.59
N PRO A 94 4.99 -16.64 -4.65
CA PRO A 94 4.78 -17.61 -5.71
C PRO A 94 4.09 -16.98 -6.94
N VAL A 95 4.63 -15.86 -7.41
CA VAL A 95 4.19 -15.12 -8.61
C VAL A 95 5.41 -14.60 -9.34
N SER A 96 5.29 -14.35 -10.64
CA SER A 96 6.38 -13.73 -11.40
C SER A 96 6.47 -12.23 -11.10
N VAL A 97 7.57 -11.60 -11.51
CA VAL A 97 7.75 -10.14 -11.44
C VAL A 97 6.67 -9.44 -12.29
N GLU A 98 6.36 -9.96 -13.47
CA GLU A 98 5.35 -9.41 -14.37
C GLU A 98 3.93 -9.54 -13.78
N GLU A 99 3.60 -10.71 -13.21
CA GLU A 99 2.33 -10.94 -12.52
C GLU A 99 2.18 -10.00 -11.31
N TYR A 100 3.24 -9.82 -10.53
CA TYR A 100 3.23 -8.93 -9.36
C TYR A 100 2.94 -7.48 -9.75
N GLN A 101 3.38 -7.01 -10.91
CA GLN A 101 3.08 -5.65 -11.38
C GLN A 101 1.57 -5.39 -11.44
N VAL A 102 0.79 -6.35 -11.93
CA VAL A 102 -0.68 -6.27 -11.99
C VAL A 102 -1.28 -6.49 -10.60
N GLY A 103 -0.86 -7.56 -9.92
CA GLY A 103 -1.40 -7.96 -8.64
C GLY A 103 -1.22 -6.92 -7.54
N GLN A 104 -0.08 -6.21 -7.50
CA GLN A 104 0.15 -5.14 -6.53
C GLN A 104 -0.83 -3.97 -6.73
N LEU A 105 -1.11 -3.59 -7.98
CA LEU A 105 -1.95 -2.43 -8.26
C LEU A 105 -3.41 -2.73 -7.95
N TYR A 106 -3.87 -3.93 -8.31
CA TYR A 106 -5.18 -4.44 -7.89
C TYR A 106 -5.32 -4.48 -6.37
N ALA A 107 -4.34 -5.09 -5.68
CA ALA A 107 -4.37 -5.22 -4.23
C ALA A 107 -4.33 -3.85 -3.53
N VAL A 108 -3.60 -2.87 -4.07
CA VAL A 108 -3.59 -1.48 -3.55
C VAL A 108 -4.98 -0.85 -3.68
N ALA A 109 -5.66 -1.01 -4.81
CA ALA A 109 -7.00 -0.48 -5.01
C ALA A 109 -8.00 -1.09 -4.00
N GLU A 110 -8.00 -2.41 -3.85
CA GLU A 110 -8.90 -3.11 -2.92
C GLU A 110 -8.55 -2.82 -1.44
N ALA A 111 -7.27 -2.79 -1.08
CA ALA A 111 -6.84 -2.42 0.27
C ALA A 111 -7.24 -0.98 0.59
N SER A 112 -7.12 -0.05 -0.36
CA SER A 112 -7.56 1.35 -0.17
C SER A 112 -9.05 1.43 0.16
N LYS A 113 -9.91 0.65 -0.53
CA LYS A 113 -11.34 0.58 -0.24
C LYS A 113 -11.62 0.01 1.15
N ASN A 114 -10.89 -1.04 1.54
CA ASN A 114 -11.05 -1.68 2.85
C ASN A 114 -10.64 -0.77 4.02
N GLU A 115 -9.81 0.24 3.77
CA GLU A 115 -9.31 1.19 4.77
C GLU A 115 -10.04 2.54 4.81
N THR A 116 -10.99 2.77 3.90
CA THR A 116 -11.61 4.10 3.68
C THR A 116 -13.07 4.15 4.09
N GLY A 117 -13.40 5.06 5.01
CA GLY A 117 -14.74 5.26 5.55
C GLY A 117 -14.74 6.18 6.77
N GLY A 118 -15.86 6.83 7.06
CA GLY A 118 -16.06 7.64 8.26
C GLY A 118 -15.15 8.87 8.37
N GLY A 119 -14.81 9.48 7.24
CA GLY A 119 -13.87 10.60 7.15
C GLY A 119 -12.38 10.22 7.23
N GLU A 120 -12.06 8.92 7.17
CA GLU A 120 -10.70 8.37 7.22
C GLU A 120 -10.39 7.51 5.99
N GLY A 121 -9.11 7.25 5.77
CA GLY A 121 -8.62 6.39 4.69
C GLY A 121 -7.90 7.15 3.58
N VAL A 122 -8.07 6.68 2.35
CA VAL A 122 -7.23 7.08 1.21
C VAL A 122 -7.95 8.07 0.32
N GLU A 123 -7.30 9.19 0.01
CA GLU A 123 -7.72 10.13 -1.03
C GLU A 123 -6.66 10.17 -2.14
N VAL A 124 -7.07 10.07 -3.40
CA VAL A 124 -6.15 10.06 -4.55
C VAL A 124 -6.11 11.44 -5.21
N ILE A 125 -5.05 12.21 -4.95
CA ILE A 125 -4.85 13.55 -5.51
C ILE A 125 -4.41 13.46 -6.97
N ALA A 126 -3.35 12.71 -7.24
CA ALA A 126 -2.80 12.52 -8.58
C ALA A 126 -2.54 11.05 -8.89
N ASN A 127 -2.79 10.65 -10.13
CA ASN A 127 -2.35 9.40 -10.74
C ASN A 127 -2.06 9.69 -12.22
N LYS A 128 -0.78 9.84 -12.59
CA LYS A 128 -0.38 10.23 -13.95
C LYS A 128 0.95 9.61 -14.36
N PRO A 129 1.17 9.33 -15.65
CA PRO A 129 2.48 8.93 -16.13
C PRO A 129 3.51 10.04 -15.90
N TYR A 130 4.78 9.67 -15.72
CA TYR A 130 5.90 10.60 -15.67
C TYR A 130 7.09 10.09 -16.49
N GLU A 131 7.91 11.02 -16.94
CA GLU A 131 9.20 10.77 -17.58
C GLU A 131 10.21 11.79 -17.04
N LYS A 132 11.31 11.32 -16.45
CA LYS A 132 12.38 12.19 -15.93
C LYS A 132 13.73 11.49 -16.08
N ASP A 133 14.73 12.19 -16.60
CA ASP A 133 16.12 11.72 -16.69
C ASP A 133 16.29 10.33 -17.37
N GLY A 134 15.37 9.98 -18.26
CA GLY A 134 15.29 8.68 -18.95
C GLY A 134 14.50 7.59 -18.21
N GLU A 135 14.12 7.83 -16.96
CA GLU A 135 13.19 6.98 -16.20
C GLU A 135 11.75 7.30 -16.58
N LYS A 136 10.94 6.26 -16.78
CA LYS A 136 9.51 6.35 -17.11
C LYS A 136 8.72 5.51 -16.13
N GLY A 137 7.56 6.00 -15.73
CA GLY A 137 6.72 5.26 -14.79
C GLY A 137 5.39 5.93 -14.52
N GLN A 138 4.75 5.52 -13.44
CA GLN A 138 3.54 6.13 -12.92
C GLN A 138 3.84 6.91 -11.64
N TYR A 139 3.39 8.16 -11.58
CA TYR A 139 3.42 8.99 -10.39
C TYR A 139 2.04 8.97 -9.73
N THR A 140 2.02 8.74 -8.41
CA THR A 140 0.82 8.89 -7.61
C THR A 140 1.06 9.80 -6.42
N HIS A 141 0.06 10.61 -6.08
CA HIS A 141 0.00 11.37 -4.85
C HIS A 141 -1.31 11.04 -4.15
N LYS A 142 -1.21 10.51 -2.93
CA LYS A 142 -2.34 10.16 -2.08
C LYS A 142 -2.22 10.87 -0.74
N ILE A 143 -3.36 11.06 -0.07
CA ILE A 143 -3.42 11.52 1.31
C ILE A 143 -4.09 10.43 2.14
N TYR A 144 -3.40 9.98 3.19
CA TYR A 144 -3.96 9.12 4.22
C TYR A 144 -4.54 9.98 5.34
N HIS A 145 -5.86 9.96 5.46
CA HIS A 145 -6.61 10.66 6.51
C HIS A 145 -6.69 9.80 7.76
N LEU A 146 -5.85 10.13 8.76
CA LEU A 146 -5.69 9.37 10.00
C LEU A 146 -6.23 10.17 11.19
N ASN A 147 -7.54 10.10 11.44
CA ASN A 147 -8.19 10.94 12.47
C ASN A 147 -8.63 10.16 13.72
N SER A 148 -8.76 8.84 13.65
CA SER A 148 -9.28 8.04 14.76
C SER A 148 -8.22 7.68 15.78
N LYS A 149 -8.70 7.38 16.99
CA LYS A 149 -7.89 6.74 18.02
C LYS A 149 -7.36 5.37 17.58
N ALA A 150 -8.05 4.71 16.65
CA ALA A 150 -7.67 3.39 16.17
C ALA A 150 -6.47 3.44 15.23
N LYS A 151 -6.27 4.51 14.45
CA LYS A 151 -5.22 4.56 13.41
C LYS A 151 -3.99 5.41 13.77
N VAL A 152 -3.96 6.07 14.94
CA VAL A 152 -2.82 6.90 15.38
C VAL A 152 -2.50 6.68 16.86
N PRO A 153 -1.22 6.47 17.25
CA PRO A 153 -0.85 6.28 18.66
C PRO A 153 -1.32 7.43 19.55
N ASP A 154 -1.81 7.10 20.74
CA ASP A 154 -2.38 8.04 21.72
C ASP A 154 -1.52 9.28 22.01
N LEU A 155 -0.19 9.08 22.08
CA LEU A 155 0.76 10.14 22.38
C LEU A 155 0.83 11.17 21.24
N ILE A 156 0.88 10.72 19.99
CA ILE A 156 0.91 11.61 18.81
C ILE A 156 -0.40 12.38 18.72
N ARG A 157 -1.53 11.69 18.88
CA ARG A 157 -2.85 12.32 18.78
C ARG A 157 -3.08 13.42 19.83
N LYS A 158 -2.50 13.29 21.03
CA LYS A 158 -2.60 14.31 22.09
C LYS A 158 -1.71 15.53 21.84
N LEU A 159 -0.61 15.36 21.10
CA LEU A 159 0.37 16.42 20.85
C LEU A 159 0.13 17.14 19.52
N ALA A 160 -0.43 16.44 18.52
CA ALA A 160 -0.71 16.98 17.21
C ALA A 160 -1.99 17.85 17.20
N PRO A 161 -1.99 19.02 16.54
CA PRO A 161 -3.20 19.79 16.29
C PRO A 161 -4.29 18.96 15.58
N LYS A 162 -5.56 19.30 15.80
CA LYS A 162 -6.67 18.64 15.09
C LYS A 162 -6.50 18.82 13.58
N GLY A 163 -6.66 17.73 12.83
CA GLY A 163 -6.54 17.71 11.36
C GLY A 163 -5.10 17.69 10.83
N SER A 164 -4.08 17.69 11.70
CA SER A 164 -2.68 17.73 11.26
C SER A 164 -2.05 16.35 11.06
N LEU A 165 -2.85 15.28 11.11
CA LEU A 165 -2.40 13.88 11.06
C LEU A 165 -2.48 13.28 9.65
N GLY A 166 -2.90 14.06 8.66
CA GLY A 166 -2.84 13.66 7.26
C GLY A 166 -1.41 13.31 6.86
N VAL A 167 -1.23 12.17 6.20
CA VAL A 167 0.06 11.73 5.68
C VAL A 167 0.00 11.74 4.16
N HIS A 168 0.91 12.49 3.54
CA HIS A 168 1.00 12.59 2.08
C HIS A 168 1.92 11.49 1.60
N GLU A 169 1.42 10.61 0.75
CA GLU A 169 2.20 9.61 0.04
C GLU A 169 2.45 10.08 -1.38
N LYS A 170 3.71 10.22 -1.77
CA LYS A 170 4.13 10.44 -3.15
C LYS A 170 4.93 9.22 -3.61
N ALA A 171 4.51 8.59 -4.70
CA ALA A 171 5.17 7.41 -5.23
C ALA A 171 5.55 7.59 -6.70
N TRP A 172 6.75 7.12 -7.04
CA TRP A 172 7.33 7.05 -8.37
C TRP A 172 7.55 5.58 -8.71
N ASN A 173 6.60 5.00 -9.44
CA ASN A 173 6.60 3.60 -9.81
C ASN A 173 7.20 3.42 -11.21
N ALA A 174 8.50 3.17 -11.29
CA ALA A 174 9.25 2.80 -12.50
C ALA A 174 9.54 1.29 -12.50
N TYR A 175 8.47 0.49 -12.44
CA TYR A 175 8.54 -0.96 -12.26
C TYR A 175 9.61 -1.61 -13.16
N PRO A 176 10.52 -2.44 -12.62
CA PRO A 176 10.46 -3.13 -11.33
C PRO A 176 11.03 -2.37 -10.12
N TYR A 177 11.42 -1.11 -10.28
CA TYR A 177 11.79 -0.23 -9.15
C TYR A 177 10.60 0.66 -8.76
N CYS A 178 10.45 0.92 -7.46
CA CYS A 178 9.46 1.88 -6.98
C CYS A 178 10.02 2.64 -5.79
N LYS A 179 9.79 3.95 -5.76
CA LYS A 179 10.12 4.80 -4.62
C LYS A 179 8.87 5.46 -4.10
N THR A 180 8.60 5.31 -2.82
CA THR A 180 7.49 5.96 -2.11
C THR A 180 8.03 6.81 -0.98
N VAL A 181 7.53 8.02 -0.83
CA VAL A 181 7.86 8.95 0.24
C VAL A 181 6.56 9.35 0.94
N LEU A 182 6.48 9.05 2.23
CA LEU A 182 5.41 9.52 3.11
C LEU A 182 5.93 10.70 3.94
N SER A 183 5.17 11.79 3.96
CA SER A 183 5.47 12.99 4.72
C SER A 183 4.23 13.53 5.43
N ASN A 184 4.43 14.47 6.36
CA ASN A 184 3.35 15.09 7.12
C ASN A 184 3.57 16.60 7.12
N GLU A 185 2.54 17.36 6.72
CA GLU A 185 2.65 18.82 6.55
C GLU A 185 3.00 19.56 7.84
N TYR A 186 2.54 19.04 8.98
CA TYR A 186 2.80 19.65 10.29
C TYR A 186 4.24 19.41 10.75
N MET A 187 4.76 18.19 10.57
CA MET A 187 6.12 17.83 10.99
C MET A 187 7.19 18.30 10.01
N LYS A 188 6.85 18.56 8.74
CA LYS A 188 7.80 18.99 7.69
C LYS A 188 9.01 18.03 7.63
N ASP A 189 10.23 18.57 7.56
CA ASP A 189 11.50 17.83 7.51
C ASP A 189 11.85 17.04 8.79
N ASN A 190 10.96 17.06 9.78
CA ASN A 190 11.08 16.24 10.99
C ASN A 190 10.38 14.89 10.89
N PHE A 191 9.65 14.63 9.79
CA PHE A 191 9.04 13.33 9.55
C PHE A 191 9.16 12.92 8.08
N SER A 192 9.74 11.75 7.84
CA SER A 192 9.60 11.07 6.57
C SER A 192 9.65 9.55 6.74
N ILE A 193 8.91 8.84 5.89
CA ILE A 193 9.10 7.41 5.67
C ILE A 193 9.40 7.25 4.19
N THR A 194 10.57 6.72 3.86
CA THR A 194 10.94 6.40 2.49
C THR A 194 10.95 4.89 2.32
N ILE A 195 10.22 4.41 1.32
CA ILE A 195 10.15 3.00 0.94
C ILE A 195 10.69 2.88 -0.48
N GLU A 196 11.86 2.28 -0.62
CA GLU A 196 12.46 1.96 -1.92
C GLU A 196 12.32 0.46 -2.14
N THR A 197 11.76 0.06 -3.27
CA THR A 197 11.48 -1.34 -3.57
C THR A 197 12.13 -1.76 -4.88
N TRP A 198 12.87 -2.87 -4.83
CA TRP A 198 13.21 -3.65 -6.01
C TRP A 198 12.40 -4.94 -6.04
N HIS A 199 11.85 -5.27 -7.21
CA HIS A 199 11.20 -6.55 -7.49
C HIS A 199 12.15 -7.38 -8.34
N LYS A 200 12.57 -8.55 -7.84
CA LYS A 200 13.58 -9.40 -8.50
C LYS A 200 13.05 -10.82 -8.69
N PRO A 201 13.41 -11.51 -9.79
CA PRO A 201 13.01 -12.89 -10.05
C PRO A 201 13.94 -13.86 -9.32
N ASP A 202 13.93 -13.83 -7.99
CA ASP A 202 14.73 -14.70 -7.11
C ASP A 202 13.98 -15.06 -5.82
N MET A 203 14.68 -15.71 -4.90
CA MET A 203 14.16 -16.19 -3.61
C MET A 203 14.58 -15.32 -2.41
N GLY A 204 15.03 -14.08 -2.63
CA GLY A 204 15.40 -13.17 -1.53
C GLY A 204 16.88 -13.21 -1.12
N ASP A 205 17.74 -13.83 -1.92
CA ASP A 205 19.15 -14.10 -1.55
C ASP A 205 20.14 -12.98 -1.93
N GLN A 206 19.74 -12.02 -2.77
CA GLN A 206 20.60 -10.90 -3.13
C GLN A 206 20.81 -9.93 -1.95
N GLU A 207 22.07 -9.60 -1.69
CA GLU A 207 22.47 -8.62 -0.68
C GLU A 207 22.59 -7.22 -1.31
N ASN A 208 22.18 -6.19 -0.57
CA ASN A 208 22.34 -4.78 -0.94
C ASN A 208 21.87 -4.44 -2.37
N VAL A 209 20.69 -4.93 -2.78
CA VAL A 209 20.11 -4.69 -4.12
C VAL A 209 19.89 -3.20 -4.42
N HIS A 210 19.83 -2.37 -3.39
CA HIS A 210 19.67 -0.91 -3.47
C HIS A 210 21.00 -0.16 -3.65
N GLY A 211 22.13 -0.84 -3.61
CA GLY A 211 23.45 -0.23 -3.84
C GLY A 211 23.84 0.80 -2.77
N LEU A 212 23.44 0.58 -1.52
CA LEU A 212 23.85 1.43 -0.40
C LEU A 212 25.37 1.35 -0.19
N GLU A 213 25.97 2.44 0.29
CA GLU A 213 27.34 2.39 0.77
C GLU A 213 27.48 1.37 1.91
N LYS A 214 28.62 0.68 1.94
CA LYS A 214 28.88 -0.38 2.92
C LYS A 214 28.62 0.04 4.37
N SER A 215 29.03 1.26 4.74
CA SER A 215 28.83 1.81 6.08
C SER A 215 27.35 1.93 6.48
N LYS A 216 26.46 2.19 5.53
CA LYS A 216 25.01 2.21 5.75
C LYS A 216 24.43 0.80 5.70
N TRP A 217 24.87 -0.02 4.74
CA TRP A 217 24.41 -1.40 4.61
C TRP A 217 24.67 -2.23 5.87
N ASP A 218 25.84 -2.05 6.51
CA ASP A 218 26.21 -2.72 7.76
C ASP A 218 25.25 -2.38 8.93
N GLU A 219 24.47 -1.29 8.82
CA GLU A 219 23.45 -0.88 9.81
C GLU A 219 22.03 -1.35 9.45
N VAL A 220 21.81 -1.87 8.23
CA VAL A 220 20.48 -2.33 7.77
C VAL A 220 20.12 -3.65 8.44
N GLN A 221 18.94 -3.68 9.08
CA GLN A 221 18.36 -4.93 9.56
C GLN A 221 17.51 -5.57 8.46
N ILE A 222 17.89 -6.78 8.03
CA ILE A 222 17.06 -7.62 7.14
C ILE A 222 15.93 -8.26 7.95
N VAL A 223 14.71 -8.23 7.40
CA VAL A 223 13.51 -8.82 7.98
C VAL A 223 12.76 -9.61 6.92
N ASP A 224 12.81 -10.93 7.01
CA ASP A 224 12.01 -11.79 6.14
C ASP A 224 10.54 -11.79 6.59
N ILE A 225 9.64 -11.66 5.63
CA ILE A 225 8.20 -11.83 5.83
C ILE A 225 7.78 -13.12 5.14
N ASP A 226 7.26 -14.06 5.92
CA ASP A 226 6.62 -15.26 5.40
C ASP A 226 5.10 -15.07 5.38
N ILE A 227 4.52 -14.99 4.19
CA ILE A 227 3.08 -14.79 4.02
C ILE A 227 2.26 -16.00 4.48
N ALA A 228 2.86 -17.19 4.61
CA ALA A 228 2.17 -18.38 5.10
C ALA A 228 2.27 -18.54 6.63
N ASP A 229 3.19 -17.83 7.30
CA ASP A 229 3.37 -17.96 8.75
C ASP A 229 2.24 -17.28 9.54
N LYS A 230 1.27 -18.09 9.96
CA LYS A 230 0.16 -17.65 10.81
C LYS A 230 0.61 -17.13 12.18
N ASN A 231 1.76 -17.55 12.70
CA ASN A 231 2.25 -17.08 14.01
C ASN A 231 2.70 -15.62 13.97
N SER A 232 3.00 -15.10 12.78
CA SER A 232 3.32 -13.70 12.54
C SER A 232 2.07 -12.80 12.47
N ILE A 233 0.85 -13.36 12.60
CA ILE A 233 -0.41 -12.63 12.53
C ILE A 233 -1.04 -12.53 13.91
N HIS A 234 -1.39 -11.31 14.32
CA HIS A 234 -2.12 -11.13 15.57
C HIS A 234 -3.54 -11.73 15.46
N PRO A 235 -4.06 -12.44 16.47
CA PRO A 235 -5.35 -13.12 16.38
C PRO A 235 -6.53 -12.22 15.98
N LYS A 236 -6.48 -10.92 16.33
CA LYS A 236 -7.53 -9.96 15.94
C LYS A 236 -7.52 -9.60 14.45
N ASP A 237 -6.36 -9.76 13.79
CA ASP A 237 -6.19 -9.42 12.38
C ASP A 237 -6.30 -10.64 11.46
N TYR A 238 -6.41 -11.82 12.03
CA TYR A 238 -6.51 -13.05 11.26
C TYR A 238 -7.87 -13.13 10.55
N ASN A 239 -7.82 -13.22 9.22
CA ASN A 239 -8.97 -13.53 8.38
C ASN A 239 -8.67 -14.80 7.56
N PRO A 240 -9.47 -15.88 7.69
CA PRO A 240 -9.27 -17.11 6.92
C PRO A 240 -9.39 -16.92 5.39
N GLU A 241 -10.15 -15.93 4.91
CA GLU A 241 -10.24 -15.62 3.47
C GLU A 241 -8.93 -15.05 2.92
N HIS A 242 -8.08 -14.51 3.80
CA HIS A 242 -6.77 -13.95 3.48
C HIS A 242 -5.64 -14.81 4.06
N ASP A 243 -5.84 -16.13 4.13
CA ASP A 243 -4.85 -17.07 4.61
C ASP A 243 -4.24 -17.93 3.49
N PRO A 244 -3.02 -17.60 3.02
CA PRO A 244 -2.31 -18.36 1.99
C PRO A 244 -2.09 -19.83 2.35
N ALA A 245 -2.04 -20.16 3.64
CA ALA A 245 -1.82 -21.53 4.11
C ALA A 245 -3.02 -22.46 3.90
N ILE A 246 -4.19 -21.91 3.55
CA ILE A 246 -5.41 -22.68 3.27
C ILE A 246 -6.06 -22.30 1.93
N PHE A 247 -5.64 -21.19 1.32
CA PHE A 247 -6.13 -20.74 0.02
C PHE A 247 -5.49 -21.55 -1.13
N ASN A 248 -6.30 -21.99 -2.08
CA ASN A 248 -5.86 -22.61 -3.33
C ASN A 248 -6.53 -21.87 -4.50
N SER A 249 -5.72 -21.39 -5.44
CA SER A 249 -6.18 -20.70 -6.65
C SER A 249 -6.84 -21.69 -7.60
N VAL A 250 -8.08 -21.39 -8.01
CA VAL A 250 -8.80 -22.22 -8.99
C VAL A 250 -8.26 -21.99 -10.39
N LYS A 251 -7.75 -20.79 -10.69
CA LYS A 251 -7.24 -20.45 -12.03
C LYS A 251 -5.82 -20.95 -12.29
N THR A 252 -4.96 -20.94 -11.28
CA THR A 252 -3.53 -21.24 -11.43
C THR A 252 -3.11 -22.55 -10.75
N GLY A 253 -3.93 -23.09 -9.85
CA GLY A 253 -3.59 -24.24 -9.01
C GLY A 253 -2.59 -23.93 -7.89
N ARG A 254 -2.11 -22.68 -7.76
CA ARG A 254 -1.13 -22.28 -6.74
C ARG A 254 -1.75 -22.26 -5.33
N GLY A 255 -0.92 -22.58 -4.33
CA GLY A 255 -1.35 -22.78 -2.95
C GLY A 255 -2.03 -24.14 -2.73
N PRO A 256 -2.38 -24.51 -1.48
CA PRO A 256 -2.07 -23.80 -0.25
C PRO A 256 -0.57 -23.78 0.05
N LEU A 257 -0.10 -22.71 0.69
CA LEU A 257 1.30 -22.55 1.07
C LEU A 257 1.55 -23.24 2.42
N GLY A 258 2.05 -24.48 2.36
CA GLY A 258 2.44 -25.25 3.54
C GLY A 258 3.72 -24.72 4.22
N PRO A 259 4.16 -25.29 5.36
CA PRO A 259 5.33 -24.81 6.09
C PRO A 259 6.65 -24.78 5.29
N GLU A 260 6.80 -25.68 4.31
CA GLU A 260 8.01 -25.80 3.48
C GLU A 260 7.83 -25.18 2.08
N TRP A 261 6.78 -24.37 1.87
CA TRP A 261 6.40 -23.87 0.55
C TRP A 261 7.53 -23.13 -0.18
N LYS A 262 8.42 -22.43 0.53
CA LYS A 262 9.56 -21.73 -0.09
C LYS A 262 10.59 -22.70 -0.67
N LYS A 263 10.85 -23.84 -0.01
CA LYS A 263 11.74 -24.87 -0.54
C LYS A 263 11.11 -25.56 -1.73
N GLU A 264 9.83 -25.94 -1.60
CA GLU A 264 9.06 -26.54 -2.68
C GLU A 264 8.98 -25.62 -3.91
N LEU A 265 8.86 -24.31 -3.69
CA LEU A 265 8.87 -23.29 -4.75
C LEU A 265 10.24 -23.17 -5.42
N ALA A 266 11.33 -23.14 -4.65
CA ALA A 266 12.69 -23.09 -5.20
C ALA A 266 13.04 -24.33 -6.03
N ASP A 267 12.52 -25.51 -5.64
CA ASP A 267 12.74 -26.78 -6.33
C ASP A 267 11.81 -26.98 -7.55
N ASN A 268 10.81 -26.11 -7.75
CA ASN A 268 9.82 -26.23 -8.82
C ASN A 268 10.08 -25.23 -9.96
N PRO A 269 10.69 -25.65 -11.08
CA PRO A 269 10.99 -24.76 -12.20
C PRO A 269 9.74 -24.25 -12.95
N ASP A 270 8.60 -24.92 -12.78
CA ASP A 270 7.35 -24.57 -13.48
C ASP A 270 6.51 -23.54 -12.69
N CYS A 271 6.87 -23.24 -11.44
CA CYS A 271 6.16 -22.27 -10.61
C CYS A 271 6.94 -20.96 -10.56
N PRO A 272 6.38 -19.84 -11.04
CA PRO A 272 7.07 -18.57 -11.01
C PRO A 272 7.23 -18.06 -9.58
N HIS A 273 8.34 -17.37 -9.35
CA HIS A 273 8.65 -16.79 -8.06
C HIS A 273 9.38 -15.46 -8.21
N MET A 274 9.26 -14.65 -7.17
CA MET A 274 9.92 -13.36 -7.09
C MET A 274 10.13 -12.97 -5.62
N CYS A 275 11.02 -11.99 -5.38
CA CYS A 275 11.16 -11.34 -4.10
C CYS A 275 11.02 -9.82 -4.23
N ALA A 276 10.19 -9.23 -3.35
CA ALA A 276 10.13 -7.79 -3.15
C ALA A 276 11.10 -7.39 -2.03
N TYR A 277 12.10 -6.59 -2.37
CA TYR A 277 13.10 -6.04 -1.46
C TYR A 277 12.71 -4.62 -1.07
N LYS A 278 11.95 -4.46 0.03
CA LYS A 278 11.42 -3.17 0.49
C LYS A 278 12.35 -2.56 1.54
N LEU A 279 13.21 -1.65 1.12
CA LEU A 279 14.08 -0.87 2.00
C LEU A 279 13.27 0.30 2.59
N VAL A 280 13.04 0.25 3.90
CA VAL A 280 12.29 1.26 4.64
C VAL A 280 13.24 2.09 5.50
N SER A 281 13.24 3.39 5.25
CA SER A 281 13.97 4.39 6.04
C SER A 281 12.95 5.27 6.76
N VAL A 282 13.07 5.39 8.08
CA VAL A 282 12.17 6.24 8.89
C VAL A 282 12.96 7.34 9.57
N GLU A 283 12.53 8.57 9.34
CA GLU A 283 13.04 9.76 10.01
C GLU A 283 11.94 10.36 10.88
N PHE A 284 12.16 10.43 12.21
CA PHE A 284 11.22 11.04 13.14
C PHE A 284 11.97 11.92 14.16
N LYS A 285 12.22 13.18 13.79
CA LYS A 285 12.96 14.14 14.64
C LYS A 285 12.06 14.78 15.68
N TRP A 286 11.78 14.05 16.74
CA TRP A 286 11.09 14.58 17.93
C TRP A 286 11.88 14.23 19.19
N ILE A 287 12.31 15.27 19.93
CA ILE A 287 13.08 15.15 21.17
C ILE A 287 12.35 14.22 22.15
N GLY A 288 13.01 13.13 22.54
CA GLY A 288 12.50 12.13 23.49
C GLY A 288 11.60 11.04 22.91
N LEU A 289 11.14 11.16 21.65
CA LEU A 289 10.23 10.19 21.02
C LEU A 289 10.78 9.48 19.78
N GLN A 290 11.86 10.00 19.18
CA GLN A 290 12.45 9.48 17.94
C GLN A 290 12.55 7.95 17.88
N THR A 291 13.37 7.34 18.74
CA THR A 291 13.64 5.90 18.64
C THR A 291 12.40 5.04 18.94
N ALA A 292 11.51 5.51 19.82
CA ALA A 292 10.27 4.80 20.10
C ALA A 292 9.35 4.81 18.88
N MET A 293 9.18 5.98 18.24
CA MET A 293 8.33 6.14 17.07
C MET A 293 8.87 5.43 15.84
N GLU A 294 10.18 5.55 15.55
CA GLU A 294 10.81 4.82 14.44
C GLU A 294 10.59 3.31 14.57
N ARG A 295 10.76 2.74 15.77
CA ARG A 295 10.46 1.32 16.02
C ARG A 295 8.99 0.98 15.83
N THR A 296 8.07 1.83 16.29
CA THR A 296 6.63 1.63 16.11
C THR A 296 6.24 1.67 14.64
N ILE A 297 6.74 2.63 13.87
CA ILE A 297 6.50 2.74 12.43
C ILE A 297 7.00 1.48 11.72
N HIS A 298 8.22 1.01 12.00
CA HIS A 298 8.73 -0.24 11.42
C HIS A 298 7.89 -1.48 11.76
N LYS A 299 7.25 -1.52 12.94
CA LYS A 299 6.29 -2.59 13.28
C LYS A 299 5.01 -2.48 12.47
N ILE A 300 4.50 -1.26 12.27
CA ILE A 300 3.33 -0.99 11.44
C ILE A 300 3.62 -1.38 9.99
N GLU A 301 4.74 -0.95 9.42
CA GLU A 301 5.15 -1.31 8.05
C GLU A 301 5.27 -2.83 7.88
N LYS A 302 5.90 -3.53 8.84
CA LYS A 302 5.95 -5.00 8.82
C LYS A 302 4.53 -5.60 8.77
N ARG A 303 3.62 -5.09 9.60
CA ARG A 303 2.22 -5.57 9.67
C ARG A 303 1.50 -5.29 8.36
N VAL A 304 1.60 -4.08 7.82
CA VAL A 304 1.03 -3.69 6.51
C VAL A 304 1.55 -4.60 5.40
N PHE A 305 2.86 -4.77 5.27
CA PHE A 305 3.44 -5.66 4.25
C PHE A 305 2.98 -7.10 4.42
N THR A 306 2.90 -7.60 5.64
CA THR A 306 2.43 -8.97 5.89
C THR A 306 0.99 -9.16 5.43
N HIS A 307 0.07 -8.27 5.83
CA HIS A 307 -1.34 -8.37 5.46
C HIS A 307 -1.57 -8.14 3.96
N PHE A 308 -0.93 -7.11 3.40
CA PHE A 308 -1.05 -6.77 1.99
C PHE A 308 -0.66 -7.94 1.08
N HIS A 309 0.48 -8.58 1.33
CA HIS A 309 0.95 -9.67 0.47
C HIS A 309 0.16 -10.97 0.66
N ARG A 310 -0.38 -11.22 1.85
CA ARG A 310 -1.34 -12.31 2.08
C ARG A 310 -2.60 -12.12 1.26
N GLN A 311 -3.17 -10.91 1.29
CA GLN A 311 -4.33 -10.55 0.49
C GLN A 311 -4.05 -10.62 -1.01
N LEU A 312 -2.92 -10.07 -1.46
CA LEU A 312 -2.48 -10.14 -2.86
C LEU A 312 -2.49 -11.59 -3.38
N PHE A 313 -1.90 -12.52 -2.62
CA PHE A 313 -1.90 -13.92 -3.01
C PHE A 313 -3.29 -14.56 -2.99
N CYS A 314 -4.07 -14.36 -1.91
CA CYS A 314 -5.44 -14.90 -1.81
C CYS A 314 -6.42 -14.29 -2.83
N TRP A 315 -6.08 -13.15 -3.44
CA TRP A 315 -6.86 -12.54 -4.50
C TRP A 315 -6.35 -12.87 -5.90
N ILE A 316 -5.38 -13.78 -6.06
CA ILE A 316 -4.79 -14.11 -7.38
C ILE A 316 -5.84 -14.41 -8.45
N ASP A 317 -6.89 -15.15 -8.11
CA ASP A 317 -7.96 -15.47 -9.07
C ASP A 317 -8.74 -14.24 -9.56
N LYS A 318 -8.70 -13.12 -8.82
CA LYS A 318 -9.35 -11.86 -9.17
C LYS A 318 -8.51 -11.00 -10.11
N TRP A 319 -7.19 -11.13 -10.08
CA TRP A 319 -6.29 -10.22 -10.81
C TRP A 319 -5.38 -10.87 -11.84
N ILE A 320 -5.17 -12.20 -11.81
CA ILE A 320 -4.18 -12.88 -12.65
C ILE A 320 -4.40 -12.71 -14.16
N ASP A 321 -5.66 -12.54 -14.59
CA ASP A 321 -6.03 -12.36 -16.00
C ASP A 321 -6.21 -10.88 -16.39
N LEU A 322 -5.94 -9.94 -15.47
CA LEU A 322 -6.09 -8.52 -15.75
C LEU A 322 -4.87 -8.00 -16.51
N SER A 323 -5.12 -7.16 -17.50
CA SER A 323 -4.10 -6.35 -18.15
C SER A 323 -3.82 -5.07 -17.36
N ILE A 324 -2.70 -4.42 -17.64
CA ILE A 324 -2.40 -3.09 -17.08
C ILE A 324 -3.49 -2.07 -17.46
N ASP A 325 -4.09 -2.17 -18.65
CA ASP A 325 -5.19 -1.29 -19.06
C ASP A 325 -6.45 -1.51 -18.21
N ASP A 326 -6.74 -2.76 -17.83
CA ASP A 326 -7.84 -3.06 -16.90
C ASP A 326 -7.57 -2.46 -15.52
N ILE A 327 -6.32 -2.53 -15.05
CA ILE A 327 -5.89 -1.90 -13.80
C ILE A 327 -6.09 -0.38 -13.84
N ARG A 328 -5.75 0.30 -14.94
CA ARG A 328 -5.97 1.75 -15.04
C ARG A 328 -7.44 2.12 -14.90
N ARG A 329 -8.34 1.35 -15.52
CA ARG A 329 -9.79 1.56 -15.34
C ARG A 329 -10.23 1.32 -13.89
N ILE A 330 -9.70 0.27 -13.24
CA ILE A 330 -9.98 -0.01 -11.82
C ILE A 330 -9.48 1.13 -10.93
N GLU A 331 -8.29 1.69 -11.18
CA GLU A 331 -7.75 2.83 -10.42
C GLU A 331 -8.63 4.07 -10.56
N ASP A 332 -9.11 4.38 -11.77
CA ASP A 332 -10.01 5.51 -12.03
C ASP A 332 -11.36 5.34 -11.33
N GLU A 333 -11.97 4.16 -11.42
CA GLU A 333 -13.20 3.82 -10.69
C GLU A 333 -12.99 3.88 -9.17
N THR A 334 -11.86 3.36 -8.70
CA THR A 334 -11.53 3.33 -7.27
C THR A 334 -11.36 4.75 -6.72
N LYS A 335 -10.76 5.68 -7.47
CA LYS A 335 -10.63 7.08 -7.04
C LYS A 335 -12.00 7.67 -6.70
N ALA A 336 -13.00 7.51 -7.58
CA ALA A 336 -14.35 8.01 -7.34
C ALA A 336 -15.02 7.31 -6.14
N GLN A 337 -14.86 5.99 -6.03
CA GLN A 337 -15.43 5.21 -4.92
C GLN A 337 -14.85 5.62 -3.56
N LEU A 338 -13.54 5.88 -3.49
CA LEU A 338 -12.89 6.26 -2.23
C LEU A 338 -13.42 7.58 -1.68
N ASP A 339 -13.67 8.56 -2.54
CA ASP A 339 -14.26 9.84 -2.13
C ASP A 339 -15.68 9.64 -1.58
N GLU A 340 -16.51 8.85 -2.27
CA GLU A 340 -17.88 8.52 -1.80
C GLU A 340 -17.87 7.74 -0.48
N MET A 341 -17.02 6.73 -0.36
CA MET A 341 -16.91 5.89 0.84
C MET A 341 -16.41 6.70 2.04
N ARG A 342 -15.45 7.60 1.83
CA ARG A 342 -14.92 8.47 2.89
C ARG A 342 -16.02 9.35 3.49
N GLU A 343 -16.96 9.82 2.68
CA GLU A 343 -18.08 10.65 3.15
C GLU A 343 -19.23 9.86 3.77
N ASN A 344 -19.54 8.67 3.22
CA ASN A 344 -20.81 7.98 3.49
C ASN A 344 -20.69 6.71 4.34
N ASP A 345 -19.53 6.03 4.36
CA ASP A 345 -19.36 4.78 5.10
C ASP A 345 -18.96 5.01 6.57
N GLU A 346 -19.06 3.98 7.41
CA GLU A 346 -18.47 3.96 8.74
C GLU A 346 -16.95 3.71 8.69
N VAL A 347 -16.23 4.08 9.76
CA VAL A 347 -14.79 3.82 9.89
C VAL A 347 -14.50 2.32 9.86
N LYS A 348 -13.55 1.90 9.00
CA LYS A 348 -13.15 0.50 8.82
C LYS A 348 -11.63 0.35 8.59
N GLY A 349 -11.18 -0.91 8.56
CA GLY A 349 -9.79 -1.28 8.29
C GLY A 349 -8.94 -1.55 9.54
N LEU A 350 -7.63 -1.66 9.34
CA LEU A 350 -6.66 -2.01 10.39
C LEU A 350 -6.50 -0.88 11.42
N GLY A 351 -6.65 -1.21 12.69
CA GLY A 351 -6.25 -0.36 13.81
C GLY A 351 -4.82 -0.65 14.27
N ILE A 352 -4.12 0.34 14.81
CA ILE A 352 -2.88 0.19 15.55
C ILE A 352 -3.21 -0.48 16.89
N ASP A 353 -2.52 -1.59 17.19
CA ASP A 353 -2.63 -2.20 18.52
C ASP A 353 -1.84 -1.37 19.53
N GLU A 354 -2.54 -0.76 20.49
CA GLU A 354 -1.91 -0.22 21.69
C GLU A 354 -1.65 -1.38 22.66
N ASN A 355 -0.48 -2.02 22.54
CA ASN A 355 0.07 -2.87 23.59
C ASN A 355 1.14 -2.10 24.37
#